data_AF-A0A7Y7IXM3-F1
#
_entry.id   AF-A0A7Y7IXM3-F1
#
_cell.length_a   1.000
_cell.length_b   1.000
_cell.length_c   1.000
_cell.angle_alpha   90.00
_cell.angle_beta   90.00
_cell.angle_gamma   90.00
#
_symmetry.space_group_name_H-M   'P 1'
#
loop_
_entity.id
_entity.type
_entity.pdbx_description
1 polymer ?
#
loop_
_entity_poly.entity_id
_entity_poly.type
_entity_poly.pdbx_seq_one_letter_code
_entity_poly.pdbx_strand_id
1 'polypeptide(L)'
;SHPAGVRIARGHGFVGDSGVAGLIVIDLGDGPGHGGQRRLLDHHPSLTAQRPIMTGGRVLRGANGHVAAVNVNHLEVSPDGQWLYYQPLCGPLYRIGTDLLTDTSVTGVELDDGATLWYNTPPLGGMTVDRDGTLYFDDVSTGSIFRFTAGRIYQRIVVDPRLRWPAEPYVTPGGQLYVPVAQLDRTPRFDDGRAEVRWPLDLYRVDVGALPPPKY
;
A
#
# COMPACT_ATOMS: atom_id res chain seq x y z
N SER A 1 2.38 -18.75 -1.78
CA SER A 1 2.79 -17.36 -1.54
C SER A 1 2.76 -16.58 -2.84
N HIS A 2 2.49 -15.29 -2.75
CA HIS A 2 2.62 -14.31 -3.83
C HIS A 2 3.17 -13.01 -3.20
N PRO A 3 4.50 -12.85 -3.11
CA PRO A 3 5.09 -11.65 -2.53
C PRO A 3 4.63 -10.38 -3.23
N ALA A 4 4.20 -9.40 -2.45
CA ALA A 4 3.67 -8.13 -2.89
C ALA A 4 4.11 -7.02 -1.93
N GLY A 5 4.72 -5.97 -2.50
CA GLY A 5 5.27 -4.86 -1.74
C GLY A 5 6.47 -5.28 -0.88
N VAL A 6 7.44 -4.39 -0.75
CA VAL A 6 8.56 -4.55 0.17
C VAL A 6 8.95 -3.18 0.73
N ARG A 7 9.25 -3.14 2.02
CA ARG A 7 9.87 -1.97 2.66
C ARG A 7 11.02 -2.41 3.54
N ILE A 8 12.02 -1.56 3.64
CA ILE A 8 13.23 -1.81 4.43
C ILE A 8 13.33 -0.71 5.47
N ALA A 9 13.48 -1.10 6.74
CA ALA A 9 13.76 -0.17 7.82
C ALA A 9 14.42 -0.89 8.99
N ARG A 10 15.26 -0.17 9.75
CA ARG A 10 15.87 -0.66 11.00
C ARG A 10 16.56 -2.04 10.85
N GLY A 11 17.24 -2.27 9.74
CA GLY A 11 17.94 -3.53 9.47
C GLY A 11 17.03 -4.71 9.10
N HIS A 12 15.75 -4.47 8.78
CA HIS A 12 14.80 -5.52 8.44
C HIS A 12 14.08 -5.22 7.12
N GLY A 13 13.73 -6.28 6.40
CA GLY A 13 12.82 -6.25 5.25
C GLY A 13 11.42 -6.71 5.65
N PHE A 14 10.40 -5.94 5.31
CA PHE A 14 8.98 -6.26 5.50
C PHE A 14 8.35 -6.52 4.14
N VAL A 15 7.79 -7.72 3.95
CA VAL A 15 7.21 -8.17 2.67
C VAL A 15 5.76 -8.60 2.91
N GLY A 16 4.83 -8.10 2.10
CA GLY A 16 3.46 -8.61 2.10
C GLY A 16 3.35 -9.88 1.25
N ASP A 17 2.48 -10.80 1.63
CA ASP A 17 2.07 -11.91 0.77
C ASP A 17 0.60 -11.72 0.37
N SER A 18 0.37 -11.31 -0.87
CA SER A 18 -1.00 -11.06 -1.35
C SER A 18 -1.73 -12.35 -1.74
N GLY A 19 -1.03 -13.48 -1.83
CA GLY A 19 -1.58 -14.77 -2.22
C GLY A 19 -2.22 -15.46 -1.03
N VAL A 20 -1.41 -15.72 -0.01
CA VAL A 20 -1.89 -16.14 1.32
C VAL A 20 -1.60 -14.97 2.25
N ALA A 21 -2.65 -14.29 2.73
CA ALA A 21 -2.51 -13.10 3.56
C ALA A 21 -1.54 -13.36 4.72
N GLY A 22 -0.47 -12.56 4.80
CA GLY A 22 0.57 -12.66 5.81
C GLY A 22 1.67 -11.64 5.57
N LEU A 23 2.49 -11.39 6.59
CA LEU A 23 3.71 -10.62 6.49
C LEU A 23 4.92 -11.54 6.61
N ILE A 24 5.97 -11.24 5.86
CA ILE A 24 7.27 -11.90 5.98
C ILE A 24 8.27 -10.84 6.43
N VAL A 25 8.94 -11.10 7.54
CA VAL A 25 10.00 -10.25 8.10
C VAL A 25 11.33 -10.94 7.84
N ILE A 26 12.28 -10.21 7.27
CA ILE A 26 13.61 -10.70 6.92
C ILE A 26 14.63 -9.89 7.73
N ASP A 27 15.51 -10.55 8.46
CA ASP A 27 16.66 -9.92 9.10
C ASP A 27 17.72 -9.63 8.04
N LEU A 28 18.03 -8.34 7.85
CA LEU A 28 19.02 -7.84 6.90
C LEU A 28 20.29 -7.35 7.59
N GLY A 29 20.46 -7.60 8.89
CA GLY A 29 21.67 -7.25 9.62
C GLY A 29 22.89 -8.04 9.14
N ASP A 30 24.07 -7.67 9.64
CA ASP A 30 25.34 -8.32 9.25
C ASP A 30 25.85 -9.35 10.30
N GLY A 31 25.05 -9.62 11.33
CA GLY A 31 25.41 -10.49 12.44
C GLY A 31 25.28 -12.01 12.13
N PRO A 32 25.74 -12.88 13.05
CA PRO A 32 25.48 -14.31 12.97
C PRO A 32 23.97 -14.59 12.97
N GLY A 33 23.45 -15.27 11.94
CA GLY A 33 22.01 -15.52 11.78
C GLY A 33 21.27 -14.57 10.84
N HIS A 34 21.97 -13.63 10.19
CA HIS A 34 21.40 -12.78 9.14
C HIS A 34 20.76 -13.58 8.01
N GLY A 35 19.77 -12.99 7.34
CA GLY A 35 18.96 -13.67 6.32
C GLY A 35 17.87 -14.57 6.91
N GLY A 36 17.74 -14.63 8.23
CA GLY A 36 16.60 -15.27 8.89
C GLY A 36 15.29 -14.63 8.44
N GLN A 37 14.28 -15.45 8.19
CA GLN A 37 12.94 -14.98 7.79
C GLN A 37 11.86 -15.59 8.69
N ARG A 38 10.84 -14.80 9.01
CA ARG A 38 9.67 -15.24 9.76
C ARG A 38 8.40 -14.80 9.05
N ARG A 39 7.43 -15.71 9.00
CA ARG A 39 6.09 -15.41 8.54
C ARG A 39 5.19 -15.13 9.73
N LEU A 40 4.43 -14.04 9.67
CA LEU A 40 3.67 -13.47 10.76
C LEU A 40 2.25 -13.11 10.27
N LEU A 41 1.29 -13.03 11.21
CA LEU A 41 -0.08 -12.60 10.95
C LEU A 41 -0.78 -13.41 9.85
N ASP A 42 -0.60 -14.73 9.85
CA ASP A 42 -1.20 -15.59 8.85
C ASP A 42 -2.73 -15.50 8.86
N HIS A 43 -3.31 -15.23 7.68
CA HIS A 43 -4.74 -15.03 7.49
C HIS A 43 -5.36 -13.91 8.35
N HIS A 44 -4.54 -13.04 8.92
CA HIS A 44 -5.04 -12.01 9.83
C HIS A 44 -6.01 -11.08 9.09
N PRO A 45 -7.15 -10.67 9.71
CA PRO A 45 -8.15 -9.83 9.08
C PRO A 45 -7.59 -8.53 8.47
N SER A 46 -6.62 -7.89 9.12
CA SER A 46 -6.00 -6.64 8.63
C SER A 46 -5.18 -6.81 7.34
N LEU A 47 -4.78 -8.03 7.00
CA LEU A 47 -4.02 -8.35 5.78
C LEU A 47 -4.90 -8.97 4.69
N THR A 48 -6.14 -9.32 5.01
CA THR A 48 -7.05 -10.04 4.13
C THR A 48 -7.96 -9.08 3.39
N ALA A 49 -8.19 -9.30 2.09
CA ALA A 49 -9.16 -8.51 1.35
C ALA A 49 -10.60 -8.81 1.83
N GLN A 50 -11.27 -7.82 2.41
CA GLN A 50 -12.60 -8.00 3.01
C GLN A 50 -13.73 -7.33 2.22
N ARG A 51 -13.41 -6.60 1.16
CA ARG A 51 -14.40 -5.92 0.33
C ARG A 51 -14.01 -5.92 -1.16
N PRO A 52 -14.98 -5.74 -2.07
CA PRO A 52 -14.69 -5.67 -3.49
C PRO A 52 -13.75 -4.53 -3.84
N ILE A 53 -12.86 -4.76 -4.81
CA ILE A 53 -12.06 -3.70 -5.42
C ILE A 53 -12.97 -2.96 -6.41
N MET A 54 -13.14 -1.66 -6.21
CA MET A 54 -13.91 -0.79 -7.10
C MET A 54 -12.96 -0.02 -8.01
N THR A 55 -13.23 -0.02 -9.31
CA THR A 55 -12.51 0.81 -10.30
C THR A 55 -13.47 1.34 -11.35
N GLY A 56 -13.42 2.64 -11.64
CA GLY A 56 -14.27 3.26 -12.68
C GLY A 56 -15.77 2.98 -12.50
N GLY A 57 -16.25 2.92 -11.25
CA GLY A 57 -17.66 2.64 -10.92
C GLY A 57 -18.10 1.17 -11.03
N ARG A 58 -17.20 0.24 -11.34
CA ARG A 58 -17.49 -1.21 -11.41
C ARG A 58 -16.70 -2.01 -10.38
N VAL A 59 -17.26 -3.16 -9.97
CA VAL A 59 -16.52 -4.18 -9.23
C VAL A 59 -15.51 -4.82 -10.16
N LEU A 60 -14.24 -4.84 -9.76
CA LEU A 60 -13.18 -5.53 -10.47
C LEU A 60 -13.40 -7.03 -10.41
N ARG A 61 -13.27 -7.70 -11.55
CA ARG A 61 -13.36 -9.15 -11.67
C ARG A 61 -12.06 -9.71 -12.19
N GLY A 62 -11.70 -10.90 -11.72
CA GLY A 62 -10.58 -11.65 -12.29
C GLY A 62 -10.98 -12.35 -13.59
N ALA A 63 -10.00 -12.90 -14.29
CA ALA A 63 -10.22 -13.67 -15.52
C ALA A 63 -11.16 -14.90 -15.38
N ASN A 64 -11.39 -15.37 -14.15
CA ASN A 64 -12.35 -16.44 -13.84
C ASN A 64 -13.79 -15.92 -13.62
N GLY A 65 -14.05 -14.62 -13.79
CA GLY A 65 -15.34 -13.98 -13.59
C GLY A 65 -15.70 -13.69 -12.12
N HIS A 66 -14.95 -14.21 -11.15
CA HIS A 66 -15.16 -13.93 -9.73
C HIS A 66 -14.69 -12.52 -9.36
N VAL A 67 -15.23 -11.98 -8.27
CA VAL A 67 -14.79 -10.71 -7.71
C VAL A 67 -13.29 -10.81 -7.41
N ALA A 68 -12.52 -9.87 -7.93
CA ALA A 68 -11.09 -9.82 -7.68
C ALA A 68 -10.85 -9.48 -6.21
N ALA A 69 -9.94 -10.24 -5.59
CA ALA A 69 -9.45 -9.99 -4.25
C ALA A 69 -7.93 -10.00 -4.30
N VAL A 70 -7.32 -9.00 -3.69
CA VAL A 70 -5.87 -8.90 -3.51
C VAL A 70 -5.65 -8.56 -2.05
N ASN A 71 -5.06 -9.50 -1.30
CA ASN A 71 -4.69 -9.33 0.11
C ASN A 71 -3.62 -8.24 0.24
N VAL A 72 -2.93 -8.15 1.38
CA VAL A 72 -1.88 -7.16 1.63
C VAL A 72 -0.98 -6.95 0.40
N ASN A 73 -0.93 -5.71 -0.07
CA ASN A 73 -0.29 -5.34 -1.33
C ASN A 73 0.53 -4.07 -1.20
N HIS A 74 0.00 -3.10 -0.44
CA HIS A 74 0.64 -1.81 -0.22
C HIS A 74 1.27 -1.80 1.16
N LEU A 75 2.55 -1.43 1.22
CA LEU A 75 3.32 -1.32 2.45
C LEU A 75 4.08 0.01 2.42
N GLU A 76 4.11 0.73 3.53
CA GLU A 76 5.00 1.85 3.76
C GLU A 76 5.56 1.81 5.18
N VAL A 77 6.71 2.46 5.40
CA VAL A 77 7.30 2.54 6.75
C VAL A 77 7.44 4.00 7.15
N SER A 78 7.02 4.35 8.37
CA SER A 78 7.17 5.70 8.89
C SER A 78 8.63 6.18 8.83
N PRO A 79 8.90 7.49 8.72
CA PRO A 79 10.26 8.00 8.57
C PRO A 79 11.23 7.61 9.71
N ASP A 80 10.71 7.40 10.92
CA ASP A 80 11.46 6.94 12.10
C ASP A 80 11.62 5.40 12.16
N GLY A 81 11.04 4.69 11.19
CA GLY A 81 11.02 3.24 11.13
C GLY A 81 10.12 2.57 12.16
N GLN A 82 9.36 3.31 12.98
CA GLN A 82 8.59 2.74 14.10
C GLN A 82 7.30 2.03 13.69
N TRP A 83 6.70 2.44 12.56
CA TRP A 83 5.41 1.94 12.10
C TRP A 83 5.53 1.37 10.70
N LEU A 84 5.02 0.16 10.52
CA LEU A 84 4.67 -0.35 9.20
C LEU A 84 3.21 -0.01 8.92
N TYR A 85 2.97 0.80 7.90
CA TYR A 85 1.66 1.03 7.30
C TYR A 85 1.41 -0.03 6.24
N TYR A 86 0.22 -0.60 6.19
CA TYR A 86 -0.10 -1.61 5.19
C TYR A 86 -1.59 -1.71 4.92
N GLN A 87 -1.93 -2.22 3.74
CA GLN A 87 -3.30 -2.60 3.43
C GLN A 87 -3.41 -3.67 2.33
N PRO A 88 -4.52 -4.42 2.32
CA PRO A 88 -5.03 -5.04 1.10
C PRO A 88 -5.24 -3.99 0.00
N LEU A 89 -5.25 -4.39 -1.27
CA LEU A 89 -5.47 -3.45 -2.38
C LEU A 89 -6.77 -2.67 -2.18
N CYS A 90 -7.82 -3.36 -1.73
CA CYS A 90 -9.12 -2.75 -1.47
C CYS A 90 -9.17 -1.85 -0.22
N GLY A 91 -8.11 -1.77 0.59
CA GLY A 91 -8.12 -1.18 1.93
C GLY A 91 -8.88 -2.04 2.97
N PRO A 92 -9.05 -1.55 4.21
CA PRO A 92 -8.58 -0.24 4.70
C PRO A 92 -7.10 -0.25 5.11
N LEU A 93 -6.58 0.93 5.48
CA LEU A 93 -5.21 1.15 5.93
C LEU A 93 -5.05 0.80 7.40
N TYR A 94 -4.11 -0.08 7.69
CA TYR A 94 -3.68 -0.46 9.03
C TYR A 94 -2.26 0.03 9.28
N ARG A 95 -1.88 0.02 10.56
CA ARG A 95 -0.48 0.12 10.99
C ARG A 95 -0.19 -0.89 12.10
N ILE A 96 1.07 -1.30 12.19
CA ILE A 96 1.61 -2.09 13.31
C ILE A 96 3.00 -1.58 13.68
N GLY A 97 3.36 -1.65 14.96
CA GLY A 97 4.70 -1.29 15.42
C GLY A 97 5.73 -2.27 14.86
N THR A 98 6.82 -1.78 14.27
CA THR A 98 7.85 -2.66 13.69
C THR A 98 8.52 -3.53 14.75
N ASP A 99 8.62 -3.04 15.98
CA ASP A 99 9.23 -3.80 17.07
C ASP A 99 8.42 -5.08 17.40
N LEU A 100 7.08 -5.05 17.24
CA LEU A 100 6.25 -6.27 17.35
C LEU A 100 6.55 -7.28 16.24
N LEU A 101 6.98 -6.80 15.08
CA LEU A 101 7.30 -7.63 13.93
C LEU A 101 8.72 -8.21 13.98
N THR A 102 9.65 -7.56 14.69
CA THR A 102 11.06 -7.94 14.72
C THR A 102 11.45 -8.65 16.01
N ASP A 103 10.75 -8.40 17.12
CA ASP A 103 11.00 -9.10 18.38
C ASP A 103 10.57 -10.58 18.29
N THR A 104 11.47 -11.48 18.69
CA THR A 104 11.25 -12.93 18.71
C THR A 104 10.57 -13.44 19.97
N SER A 105 10.44 -12.59 20.99
CA SER A 105 9.77 -12.91 22.25
C SER A 105 8.28 -12.57 22.24
N VAL A 106 7.81 -11.75 21.29
CA VAL A 106 6.39 -11.37 21.13
C VAL A 106 5.52 -12.59 20.86
N THR A 107 4.44 -12.70 21.61
CA THR A 107 3.47 -13.80 21.49
C THR A 107 2.52 -13.59 20.31
N GLY A 108 1.86 -14.66 19.85
CA GLY A 108 0.84 -14.55 18.80
C GLY A 108 -0.31 -13.60 19.17
N VAL A 109 -0.72 -13.57 20.44
CA VAL A 109 -1.81 -12.69 20.91
C VAL A 109 -1.39 -11.22 20.85
N GLU A 110 -0.20 -10.88 21.34
CA GLU A 110 0.33 -9.51 21.28
C GLU A 110 0.50 -9.04 19.83
N LEU A 111 0.90 -9.94 18.94
CA LEU A 111 1.04 -9.66 17.52
C LEU A 111 -0.33 -9.41 16.85
N ASP A 112 -1.32 -10.25 17.14
CA ASP A 112 -2.69 -10.10 16.61
C ASP A 112 -3.33 -8.79 17.08
N ASP A 113 -3.17 -8.44 18.36
CA ASP A 113 -3.69 -7.18 18.92
C ASP A 113 -2.91 -5.92 18.46
N GLY A 114 -1.70 -6.10 17.92
CA GLY A 114 -0.84 -5.01 17.47
C GLY A 114 -1.34 -4.28 16.22
N ALA A 115 -2.18 -4.93 15.41
CA ALA A 115 -2.70 -4.36 14.16
C ALA A 115 -3.78 -3.31 14.43
N THR A 116 -3.47 -2.03 14.20
CA THR A 116 -4.40 -0.91 14.43
C THR A 116 -4.98 -0.40 13.12
N LEU A 117 -6.31 -0.30 13.02
CA LEU A 117 -6.97 0.41 11.91
C LEU A 117 -6.56 1.89 11.96
N TRP A 118 -5.90 2.35 10.89
CA TRP A 118 -5.35 3.70 10.83
C TRP A 118 -6.25 4.67 10.09
N TYR A 119 -6.75 4.27 8.92
CA TYR A 119 -7.71 5.04 8.14
C TYR A 119 -8.54 4.13 7.21
N ASN A 120 -9.82 4.46 7.02
CA ASN A 120 -10.67 3.75 6.05
C ASN A 120 -10.41 4.30 4.63
N THR A 121 -9.24 3.97 4.09
CA THR A 121 -8.81 4.31 2.71
C THR A 121 -9.69 3.68 1.65
N PRO A 122 -9.71 4.18 0.41
CA PRO A 122 -10.34 3.50 -0.73
C PRO A 122 -9.43 2.35 -1.24
N PRO A 123 -9.81 1.65 -2.33
CA PRO A 123 -8.88 0.83 -3.07
C PRO A 123 -7.73 1.67 -3.60
N LEU A 124 -6.49 1.26 -3.29
CA LEU A 124 -5.30 2.02 -3.67
C LEU A 124 -4.57 1.38 -4.85
N GLY A 125 -3.90 2.22 -5.62
CA GLY A 125 -2.91 1.81 -6.62
C GLY A 125 -1.52 1.64 -6.02
N GLY A 126 -1.27 2.40 -4.95
CA GLY A 126 -0.06 2.45 -4.18
C GLY A 126 -0.08 3.56 -3.13
N MET A 127 1.00 3.65 -2.37
CA MET A 127 1.18 4.64 -1.32
C MET A 127 2.65 4.99 -1.12
N THR A 128 2.93 6.22 -0.71
CA THR A 128 4.24 6.66 -0.27
C THR A 128 4.17 7.53 0.97
N VAL A 129 5.28 7.65 1.69
CA VAL A 129 5.40 8.45 2.90
C VAL A 129 6.49 9.50 2.71
N ASP A 130 6.17 10.75 3.04
CA ASP A 130 7.13 11.84 3.05
C ASP A 130 7.87 11.90 4.41
N ARG A 131 8.99 12.63 4.44
CA ARG A 131 9.85 12.79 5.62
C ARG A 131 9.14 13.37 6.84
N ASP A 132 8.05 14.08 6.65
CA ASP A 132 7.23 14.66 7.73
C ASP A 132 6.15 13.68 8.25
N GLY A 133 6.12 12.45 7.71
CA GLY A 133 5.14 11.43 8.07
C GLY A 133 3.81 11.55 7.32
N THR A 134 3.69 12.46 6.35
CA THR A 134 2.51 12.54 5.48
C THR A 134 2.50 11.36 4.51
N LEU A 135 1.40 10.60 4.53
CA LEU A 135 1.13 9.57 3.52
C LEU A 135 0.48 10.20 2.30
N TYR A 136 0.98 9.89 1.12
CA TYR A 136 0.33 10.15 -0.15
C TYR A 136 -0.10 8.83 -0.76
N PHE A 137 -1.35 8.73 -1.17
CA PHE A 137 -1.86 7.52 -1.81
C PHE A 137 -2.88 7.85 -2.89
N ASP A 138 -3.05 6.91 -3.80
CA ASP A 138 -3.79 7.10 -5.02
C ASP A 138 -5.02 6.17 -5.08
N ASP A 139 -6.19 6.74 -5.34
CA ASP A 139 -7.45 6.01 -5.36
C ASP A 139 -7.77 5.56 -6.79
N VAL A 140 -7.70 4.24 -7.02
CA VAL A 140 -7.99 3.63 -8.34
C VAL A 140 -9.48 3.64 -8.67
N SER A 141 -10.35 3.89 -7.69
CA SER A 141 -11.79 3.96 -7.90
C SER A 141 -12.22 5.26 -8.55
N THR A 142 -11.55 6.36 -8.21
CA THR A 142 -11.89 7.71 -8.67
C THR A 142 -10.82 8.41 -9.50
N GLY A 143 -9.61 7.86 -9.60
CA GLY A 143 -8.48 8.51 -10.27
C GLY A 143 -8.07 9.78 -9.53
N SER A 144 -7.83 9.64 -8.23
CA SER A 144 -7.48 10.76 -7.36
C SER A 144 -6.27 10.47 -6.50
N ILE A 145 -5.64 11.53 -6.00
CA ILE A 145 -4.51 11.45 -5.06
C ILE A 145 -4.93 12.17 -3.78
N PHE A 146 -4.61 11.57 -2.65
CA PHE A 146 -4.86 12.11 -1.34
C PHE A 146 -3.55 12.33 -0.59
N ARG A 147 -3.56 13.29 0.34
CA ARG A 147 -2.60 13.36 1.44
C ARG A 147 -3.30 12.99 2.74
N PHE A 148 -2.60 12.28 3.60
CA PHE A 148 -3.00 11.96 4.97
C PHE A 148 -1.84 12.28 5.90
N THR A 149 -1.96 13.40 6.60
CA THR A 149 -0.86 13.95 7.42
C THR A 149 -0.69 13.19 8.73
N ALA A 150 0.46 13.35 9.39
CA ALA A 150 0.70 12.80 10.74
C ALA A 150 -0.34 13.30 11.78
N GLY A 151 -0.90 14.50 11.57
CA GLY A 151 -2.01 15.06 12.36
C GLY A 151 -3.38 14.44 12.02
N ARG A 152 -3.43 13.41 11.18
CA ARG A 152 -4.62 12.70 10.68
C ARG A 152 -5.60 13.57 9.87
N ILE A 153 -5.10 14.59 9.19
CA ILE A 153 -5.89 15.35 8.22
C ILE A 153 -5.85 14.62 6.88
N TYR A 154 -7.02 14.20 6.39
CA TYR A 154 -7.22 13.51 5.12
C TYR A 154 -7.76 14.48 4.08
N GLN A 155 -7.02 14.68 2.99
CA GLN A 155 -7.41 15.64 1.96
C GLN A 155 -7.12 15.14 0.56
N ARG A 156 -8.11 15.24 -0.32
CA ARG A 156 -7.93 15.01 -1.75
C ARG A 156 -7.18 16.19 -2.35
N ILE A 157 -6.07 15.91 -3.04
CA ILE A 157 -5.20 16.94 -3.62
C ILE A 157 -5.27 16.98 -5.14
N VAL A 158 -5.58 15.86 -5.79
CA VAL A 158 -5.78 15.76 -7.23
C VAL A 158 -6.98 14.86 -7.53
N VAL A 159 -7.76 15.21 -8.55
CA VAL A 159 -8.69 14.30 -9.21
C VAL A 159 -8.55 14.57 -10.69
N ASP A 160 -8.22 13.56 -11.48
CA ASP A 160 -8.00 13.75 -12.91
C ASP A 160 -8.29 12.46 -13.69
N PRO A 161 -9.08 12.49 -14.77
CA PRO A 161 -9.38 11.30 -15.57
C PRO A 161 -8.14 10.67 -16.21
N ARG A 162 -7.01 11.39 -16.30
CA ARG A 162 -5.72 10.84 -16.75
C ARG A 162 -5.13 9.86 -15.74
N LEU A 163 -5.50 9.94 -14.46
CA LEU A 163 -5.09 9.00 -13.41
C LEU A 163 -5.95 7.73 -13.47
N ARG A 164 -5.90 6.99 -14.59
CA ARG A 164 -6.58 5.71 -14.71
C ARG A 164 -5.72 4.59 -14.12
N TRP A 165 -6.10 4.13 -12.95
CA TRP A 165 -5.28 3.21 -12.15
C TRP A 165 -3.86 3.80 -11.97
N PRO A 166 -3.76 4.90 -11.21
CA PRO A 166 -2.46 5.33 -10.71
C PRO A 166 -1.84 4.18 -9.91
N ALA A 167 -0.52 4.10 -9.87
CA ALA A 167 0.22 3.04 -9.18
C ALA A 167 1.28 3.66 -8.27
N GLU A 168 1.96 2.79 -7.50
CA GLU A 168 2.97 3.14 -6.49
C GLU A 168 3.68 4.47 -6.72
N PRO A 169 3.28 5.53 -5.98
CA PRO A 169 3.89 6.83 -6.12
C PRO A 169 5.23 6.91 -5.38
N TYR A 170 6.02 7.93 -5.69
CA TYR A 170 7.24 8.26 -4.97
C TYR A 170 7.33 9.76 -4.73
N VAL A 171 7.60 10.17 -3.47
CA VAL A 171 7.79 11.57 -3.10
C VAL A 171 9.27 11.88 -2.90
N THR A 172 9.75 12.95 -3.55
CA THR A 172 11.12 13.43 -3.35
C THR A 172 11.21 14.30 -2.09
N PRO A 173 12.43 14.48 -1.52
CA PRO A 173 12.64 15.43 -0.41
C PRO A 173 12.24 16.88 -0.73
N GLY A 174 12.25 17.24 -2.03
CA GLY A 174 11.82 18.54 -2.54
C GLY A 174 10.31 18.71 -2.66
N GLY A 175 9.51 17.70 -2.32
CA GLY A 175 8.06 17.74 -2.41
C GLY A 175 7.53 17.56 -3.83
N GLN A 176 8.20 16.78 -4.67
CA GLN A 176 7.68 16.34 -5.97
C GLN A 176 7.15 14.91 -5.80
N LEU A 177 5.85 14.72 -6.01
CA LEU A 177 5.21 13.41 -6.02
C LEU A 177 5.13 12.90 -7.46
N TYR A 178 5.81 11.80 -7.74
CA TYR A 178 5.77 11.10 -9.03
C TYR A 178 4.73 9.98 -8.96
N VAL A 179 3.84 9.91 -9.96
CA VAL A 179 2.72 8.96 -9.98
C VAL A 179 2.65 8.29 -11.35
N PRO A 180 3.07 7.01 -11.47
CA PRO A 180 2.88 6.23 -12.69
C PRO A 180 1.40 5.89 -12.89
N VAL A 181 0.97 5.77 -14.15
CA VAL A 181 -0.40 5.38 -14.51
C VAL A 181 -0.36 4.05 -15.23
N ALA A 182 -0.69 2.98 -14.51
CA ALA A 182 -0.46 1.60 -14.95
C ALA A 182 -1.61 1.03 -15.79
N GLN A 183 -2.82 1.58 -15.69
CA GLN A 183 -4.01 1.07 -16.39
C GLN A 183 -4.27 -0.43 -16.12
N LEU A 184 -4.05 -0.92 -14.90
CA LEU A 184 -4.12 -2.37 -14.60
C LEU A 184 -5.51 -2.96 -14.89
N ASP A 185 -6.58 -2.16 -14.80
CA ASP A 185 -7.94 -2.54 -15.18
C ASP A 185 -8.12 -2.85 -16.67
N ARG A 186 -7.07 -2.67 -17.49
CA ARG A 186 -7.02 -3.00 -18.92
C ARG A 186 -6.05 -4.14 -19.24
N THR A 187 -5.53 -4.80 -18.21
CA THR A 187 -4.69 -5.98 -18.39
C THR A 187 -5.57 -7.23 -18.54
N PRO A 188 -5.09 -8.31 -19.20
CA PRO A 188 -5.87 -9.55 -19.36
C PRO A 188 -6.41 -10.13 -18.07
N ARG A 189 -5.69 -9.91 -16.96
CA ARG A 189 -6.08 -10.35 -15.62
C ARG A 189 -7.43 -9.77 -15.18
N PHE A 190 -7.74 -8.54 -15.62
CA PHE A 190 -8.85 -7.73 -15.11
C PHE A 190 -9.82 -7.22 -16.20
N ASP A 191 -9.54 -7.52 -17.47
CA ASP A 191 -10.40 -7.16 -18.61
C ASP A 191 -10.78 -8.36 -19.47
N ASP A 192 -11.32 -9.41 -18.85
CA ASP A 192 -11.82 -10.61 -19.55
C ASP A 192 -10.81 -11.25 -20.52
N GLY A 193 -9.52 -11.24 -20.16
CA GLY A 193 -8.44 -11.75 -20.99
C GLY A 193 -7.94 -10.80 -22.09
N ARG A 194 -8.53 -9.61 -22.26
CA ARG A 194 -8.09 -8.60 -23.25
C ARG A 194 -6.90 -7.79 -22.75
N ALA A 195 -6.02 -7.41 -23.67
CA ALA A 195 -4.90 -6.50 -23.42
C ALA A 195 -5.19 -5.13 -24.05
N GLU A 196 -5.77 -4.23 -23.27
CA GLU A 196 -6.25 -2.90 -23.73
C GLU A 196 -5.40 -1.73 -23.18
N VAL A 197 -4.27 -2.05 -22.53
CA VAL A 197 -3.29 -1.06 -22.07
C VAL A 197 -2.82 -0.22 -23.26
N ARG A 198 -2.92 1.10 -23.13
CA ARG A 198 -2.45 2.04 -24.15
C ARG A 198 -1.04 2.48 -23.83
N TRP A 199 -0.15 2.32 -24.81
CA TRP A 199 1.25 2.75 -24.73
C TRP A 199 1.45 4.09 -25.47
N PRO A 200 2.41 4.94 -25.04
CA PRO A 200 3.22 4.78 -23.83
C PRO A 200 2.40 4.93 -22.54
N LEU A 201 2.91 4.39 -21.43
CA LEU A 201 2.37 4.68 -20.10
C LEU A 201 2.82 6.09 -19.65
N ASP A 202 1.97 6.75 -18.87
CA ASP A 202 2.25 8.07 -18.34
C ASP A 202 2.91 8.03 -16.95
N LEU A 203 3.76 9.01 -16.68
CA LEU A 203 4.28 9.34 -15.36
C LEU A 203 3.98 10.81 -15.08
N TYR A 204 3.11 11.09 -14.11
CA TYR A 204 2.77 12.46 -13.72
C TYR A 204 3.62 12.92 -12.55
N ARG A 205 3.87 14.22 -12.48
CA ARG A 205 4.49 14.91 -11.34
C ARG A 205 3.49 15.87 -10.72
N VAL A 206 3.36 15.84 -9.40
CA VAL A 206 2.56 16.79 -8.61
C VAL A 206 3.47 17.47 -7.62
N ASP A 207 3.49 18.80 -7.61
CA ASP A 207 4.33 19.58 -6.70
C ASP A 207 3.62 19.72 -5.33
N VAL A 208 3.73 18.67 -4.50
CA VAL A 208 3.07 18.58 -3.19
C VAL A 208 3.69 19.51 -2.14
N GLY A 209 4.97 19.87 -2.30
CA GLY A 209 5.64 20.85 -1.44
C GLY A 209 5.09 22.28 -1.58
N ALA A 210 4.32 22.56 -2.64
CA ALA A 210 3.65 23.84 -2.86
C ALA A 210 2.18 23.82 -2.41
N LEU A 211 1.68 22.70 -1.84
CA LEU A 211 0.31 22.64 -1.37
C LEU A 211 0.10 23.61 -0.20
N PRO A 212 -1.08 24.24 -0.10
CA PRO A 212 -1.43 25.00 1.07
C PRO A 212 -1.44 24.09 2.32
N PRO A 213 -1.37 24.67 3.53
CA PRO A 213 -1.52 23.90 4.76
C PRO A 213 -2.76 22.99 4.74
N PRO A 214 -2.68 21.78 5.32
CA PRO A 214 -3.81 20.87 5.43
C PRO A 214 -4.97 21.55 6.17
N LYS A 215 -6.17 21.38 5.62
CA LYS A 215 -7.41 21.90 6.19
C LYS A 215 -8.26 20.70 6.63
N TYR A 216 -8.69 20.75 7.89
CA TYR A 216 -9.63 19.89 8.62
C TYR A 216 -9.73 18.42 8.16
#